data_AF-A0A7S0KBH7-F1
#
_entry.id   AF-A0A7S0KBH7-F1
#
_cell.length_a   1.000
_cell.length_b   1.000
_cell.length_c   1.000
_cell.angle_alpha   90.00
_cell.angle_beta   90.00
_cell.angle_gamma   90.00
#
_symmetry.space_group_name_H-M   'P 1'
#
loop_
_entity.id
_entity.type
_entity.pdbx_description
1 polymer ?
#
loop_
_entity_poly.entity_id
_entity_poly.type
_entity_poly.pdbx_seq_one_letter_code
_entity_poly.pdbx_strand_id
1 'polypeptide(L)'
;MRRTLVLANKASPSLRKLASPFFMACHPDKFLGNDTAKQTNLNAVQMLNQMIDDVQAQEKEPTRKFVKSSYLIDFVVPAVGGGGSRKGTRKIVTTKKSVTISFGNTHLNNMQRAVKGIVKLLNLAGVDVNKDYRNIVKEYDNVDENNRVNDDRGDRARYSNFRDVHFAEAFVGTADWKRSKSGFSIDWEEEQRKYLKAVAAMNRDIATLGMTTNQEKREIVSGIISRISFKGNVSVIDQLATLRRLSLLLEDNFDTLRIEDVGAIYHRMV
;
A
#
# COMPACT_ATOMS: atom_id res chain seq x y z
N MET A 1 21.19 -4.97 30.79
CA MET A 1 20.73 -4.23 29.60
C MET A 1 21.21 -4.77 28.23
N ARG A 2 21.89 -5.94 28.12
CA ARG A 2 22.41 -6.47 26.82
C ARG A 2 21.62 -7.62 26.18
N ARG A 3 20.49 -8.07 26.75
CA ARG A 3 19.74 -9.23 26.22
C ARG A 3 18.77 -8.91 25.07
N THR A 4 18.34 -7.66 24.89
CA THR A 4 17.42 -7.25 23.80
C THR A 4 18.09 -7.22 22.42
N LEU A 5 19.41 -7.07 22.34
CA LEU A 5 20.14 -7.08 21.06
C LEU A 5 20.39 -8.49 20.50
N VAL A 6 20.22 -9.55 21.29
CA VAL A 6 20.56 -10.92 20.85
C VAL A 6 19.45 -11.56 20.01
N LEU A 7 18.22 -11.04 20.05
CA LEU A 7 17.14 -11.48 19.14
C LEU A 7 17.26 -10.90 17.72
N ALA A 8 18.18 -9.95 17.49
CA ALA A 8 18.34 -9.29 16.19
C ALA A 8 19.09 -10.13 15.13
N ASN A 9 19.73 -11.24 15.52
CA ASN A 9 20.57 -12.03 14.59
C ASN A 9 19.87 -13.25 13.95
N LYS A 10 18.62 -13.55 14.31
CA LYS A 10 17.77 -14.37 13.44
C LYS A 10 17.09 -13.41 12.48
N ALA A 11 17.38 -13.53 11.18
CA ALA A 11 16.77 -12.71 10.14
C ALA A 11 15.25 -12.66 10.34
N SER A 12 14.75 -11.55 10.89
CA SER A 12 13.33 -11.38 11.14
C SER A 12 12.63 -11.45 9.78
N PRO A 13 11.69 -12.37 9.59
CA PRO A 13 10.99 -12.50 8.33
C PRO A 13 10.32 -11.17 8.00
N SER A 14 10.48 -10.69 6.76
CA SER A 14 9.92 -9.40 6.37
C SER A 14 8.41 -9.37 6.62
N LEU A 15 7.89 -8.26 7.17
CA LEU A 15 6.46 -8.09 7.45
C LEU A 15 5.61 -8.32 6.18
N ARG A 16 6.13 -7.95 5.01
CA ARG A 16 5.50 -8.20 3.71
C ARG A 16 5.36 -9.69 3.41
N LYS A 17 6.40 -10.49 3.68
CA LYS A 17 6.36 -11.95 3.50
C LYS A 17 5.35 -12.60 4.44
N LEU A 18 5.27 -12.11 5.69
CA LEU A 18 4.26 -12.55 6.65
C LEU A 18 2.83 -12.18 6.22
N ALA A 19 2.63 -10.99 5.65
CA ALA A 19 1.32 -10.53 5.18
C ALA A 19 0.88 -11.13 3.82
N SER A 20 1.80 -11.73 3.06
CA SER A 20 1.52 -12.27 1.72
C SER A 20 0.31 -13.23 1.66
N PRO A 21 0.14 -14.20 2.58
CA PRO A 21 -1.03 -15.08 2.56
C PRO A 21 -2.35 -14.34 2.80
N PHE A 22 -2.34 -13.25 3.56
CA PHE A 22 -3.50 -12.39 3.75
C PHE A 22 -3.88 -11.68 2.46
N PHE A 23 -2.90 -11.11 1.74
CA PHE A 23 -3.16 -10.47 0.45
C PHE A 23 -3.76 -11.44 -0.57
N MET A 24 -3.30 -12.69 -0.58
CA MET A 24 -3.90 -13.72 -1.43
C MET A 24 -5.32 -14.08 -0.99
N ALA A 25 -5.58 -14.23 0.31
CA ALA A 25 -6.90 -14.60 0.81
C ALA A 25 -7.95 -13.50 0.56
N CYS A 26 -7.57 -12.24 0.77
CA CYS A 26 -8.45 -11.08 0.69
C CYS A 26 -8.34 -10.33 -0.65
N HIS A 27 -7.77 -10.92 -1.70
CA HIS A 27 -7.60 -10.23 -2.98
C HIS A 27 -8.95 -9.75 -3.55
N PRO A 28 -9.08 -8.49 -4.01
CA PRO A 28 -10.35 -7.95 -4.50
C PRO A 28 -10.93 -8.78 -5.66
N ASP A 29 -10.08 -9.34 -6.52
CA ASP A 29 -10.53 -10.16 -7.67
C ASP A 29 -11.28 -11.43 -7.28
N LYS A 30 -11.17 -11.90 -6.03
CA LYS A 30 -11.93 -13.08 -5.55
C LYS A 30 -13.42 -12.79 -5.36
N PHE A 31 -13.84 -11.53 -5.36
CA PHE A 31 -15.21 -11.10 -5.06
C PHE A 31 -15.92 -10.54 -6.30
N LEU A 32 -15.90 -11.29 -7.40
CA LEU A 32 -16.62 -10.93 -8.62
C LEU A 32 -18.12 -10.75 -8.32
N GLY A 33 -18.65 -9.58 -8.67
CA GLY A 33 -20.07 -9.24 -8.47
C GLY A 33 -20.44 -8.67 -7.10
N ASN A 34 -19.49 -8.48 -6.18
CA ASN A 34 -19.73 -7.76 -4.92
C ASN A 34 -18.76 -6.58 -4.76
N ASP A 35 -19.11 -5.44 -5.34
CA ASP A 35 -18.25 -4.24 -5.35
C ASP A 35 -17.98 -3.69 -3.95
N THR A 36 -18.93 -3.85 -3.01
CA THR A 36 -18.71 -3.45 -1.62
C THR A 36 -17.62 -4.29 -0.94
N ALA A 37 -17.58 -5.60 -1.19
CA ALA A 37 -16.54 -6.47 -0.67
C ALA A 37 -15.18 -6.21 -1.33
N LYS A 38 -15.17 -5.95 -2.64
CA LYS A 38 -13.96 -5.54 -3.37
C LYS A 38 -13.36 -4.27 -2.78
N GLN A 39 -14.17 -3.23 -2.60
CA GLN A 39 -13.69 -1.96 -2.06
C GLN A 39 -13.22 -2.09 -0.60
N THR A 40 -13.96 -2.84 0.23
CA THR A 40 -13.55 -3.10 1.61
C THR A 40 -12.18 -3.78 1.66
N ASN A 41 -11.97 -4.79 0.82
CA ASN A 41 -10.70 -5.53 0.78
C ASN A 41 -9.56 -4.71 0.17
N LEU A 42 -9.82 -3.89 -0.85
CA LEU A 42 -8.83 -2.95 -1.39
C LEU A 42 -8.35 -1.99 -0.29
N ASN A 43 -9.29 -1.41 0.46
CA ASN A 43 -8.96 -0.53 1.58
C ASN A 43 -8.16 -1.29 2.66
N ALA A 44 -8.52 -2.54 2.95
CA ALA A 44 -7.80 -3.39 3.91
C ALA A 44 -6.32 -3.59 3.51
N VAL A 45 -6.08 -3.90 2.23
CA VAL A 45 -4.75 -4.12 1.66
C VAL A 45 -3.93 -2.83 1.70
N GLN A 46 -4.53 -1.70 1.32
CA GLN A 46 -3.88 -0.39 1.38
C GLN A 46 -3.51 0.01 2.81
N MET A 47 -4.43 -0.17 3.76
CA MET A 47 -4.17 0.13 5.18
C MET A 47 -3.08 -0.77 5.76
N LEU A 48 -3.06 -2.06 5.41
CA LEU A 48 -2.02 -2.97 5.86
C LEU A 48 -0.65 -2.62 5.26
N ASN A 49 -0.59 -2.26 3.97
CA ASN A 49 0.65 -1.80 3.35
C ASN A 49 1.15 -0.51 4.00
N GLN A 50 0.28 0.48 4.22
CA GLN A 50 0.63 1.72 4.91
C GLN A 50 1.20 1.44 6.31
N MET A 51 0.57 0.54 7.06
CA MET A 51 1.06 0.12 8.38
C MET A 51 2.45 -0.50 8.30
N ILE A 52 2.68 -1.40 7.33
CA ILE A 52 3.99 -2.05 7.14
C ILE A 52 5.05 -0.99 6.80
N ASP A 53 4.75 -0.07 5.90
CA ASP A 53 5.68 0.99 5.49
C ASP A 53 6.02 1.94 6.65
N ASP A 54 5.03 2.31 7.46
CA ASP A 54 5.24 3.11 8.66
C ASP A 54 6.13 2.41 9.69
N VAL A 55 5.89 1.11 9.94
CA VAL A 55 6.71 0.31 10.87
C VAL A 55 8.13 0.15 10.34
N GLN A 56 8.31 -0.11 9.05
CA GLN A 56 9.63 -0.24 8.41
C GLN A 56 10.38 1.09 8.35
N ALA A 57 9.68 2.19 8.10
CA ALA A 57 10.27 3.53 8.15
C ALA A 57 10.75 3.85 9.56
N GLN A 58 9.97 3.50 10.58
CA GLN A 58 10.35 3.68 11.97
C GLN A 58 11.52 2.77 12.41
N GLU A 59 11.62 1.56 11.85
CA GLU A 59 12.76 0.67 12.08
C GLU A 59 14.06 1.27 11.53
N LYS A 60 14.01 1.94 10.37
CA LYS A 60 15.16 2.65 9.79
C LYS A 60 15.48 3.95 10.53
N GLU A 61 14.45 4.68 10.95
CA GLU A 61 14.56 5.97 11.62
C GLU A 61 13.84 5.94 12.98
N PRO A 62 14.52 5.52 14.06
CA PRO A 62 13.90 5.35 15.38
C PRO A 62 13.40 6.63 16.04
N THR A 63 13.61 7.81 15.46
CA THR A 63 13.06 9.09 15.96
C THR A 63 11.76 9.46 15.24
N ARG A 64 11.40 8.76 14.17
CA ARG A 64 10.22 9.03 13.37
C ARG A 64 8.95 8.64 14.12
N LYS A 65 8.07 9.61 14.35
CA LYS A 65 6.74 9.39 14.91
C LYS A 65 5.84 8.71 13.87
N PHE A 66 4.97 7.82 14.31
CA PHE A 66 3.93 7.26 13.45
C PHE A 66 2.99 8.35 12.95
N VAL A 67 2.56 8.22 11.70
CA VAL A 67 1.48 9.06 11.16
C VAL A 67 0.16 8.73 11.87
N LYS A 68 -0.07 7.45 12.18
CA LYS A 68 -1.26 6.95 12.86
C LYS A 68 -0.88 6.04 14.03
N SER A 69 -1.46 6.29 15.20
CA SER A 69 -1.29 5.44 16.39
C SER A 69 -2.10 4.15 16.32
N SER A 70 -3.11 4.07 15.45
CA SER A 70 -3.91 2.85 15.25
C SER A 70 -4.37 2.68 13.81
N TYR A 71 -4.49 1.40 13.42
CA TYR A 71 -4.91 0.96 12.10
C TYR A 71 -6.09 0.01 12.27
N LEU A 72 -7.28 0.42 11.83
CA LEU A 72 -8.48 -0.42 11.76
C LEU A 72 -8.57 -1.06 10.38
N ILE A 73 -8.38 -2.37 10.31
CA ILE A 73 -8.37 -3.13 9.06
C ILE A 73 -9.66 -3.95 9.00
N ASP A 74 -10.59 -3.48 8.17
CA ASP A 74 -11.85 -4.15 7.84
C ASP A 74 -11.68 -4.97 6.57
N PHE A 75 -12.08 -6.24 6.57
CA PHE A 75 -11.97 -7.10 5.39
C PHE A 75 -13.13 -8.10 5.33
N VAL A 76 -13.35 -8.66 4.15
CA VAL A 76 -14.39 -9.64 3.84
C VAL A 76 -13.72 -10.92 3.37
N VAL A 77 -14.15 -12.05 3.93
CA VAL A 77 -13.63 -13.39 3.59
C VAL A 77 -14.80 -14.27 3.14
N PRO A 78 -14.64 -15.09 2.09
CA PRO A 78 -15.63 -16.11 1.78
C PRO A 78 -15.76 -17.05 2.97
N ALA A 79 -16.98 -17.32 3.42
CA ALA A 79 -17.19 -18.34 4.44
C ALA A 79 -16.71 -19.68 3.84
N VAL A 80 -15.69 -20.27 4.46
CA VAL A 80 -15.20 -21.60 4.08
C VAL A 80 -16.27 -22.59 4.54
N GLY A 81 -17.29 -22.78 3.69
CA GLY A 81 -18.33 -23.78 3.92
C GLY A 81 -17.66 -25.15 3.94
N GLY A 82 -17.71 -25.81 5.11
CA GLY A 82 -17.17 -27.15 5.31
C GLY A 82 -17.60 -28.11 4.19
N GLY A 83 -16.65 -28.92 3.74
CA GLY A 83 -16.73 -29.78 2.57
C GLY A 83 -18.09 -30.46 2.38
N GLY A 84 -18.70 -30.20 1.22
CA GLY A 84 -19.93 -30.83 0.81
C GLY A 84 -20.17 -30.56 -0.66
N SER A 85 -19.53 -31.38 -1.50
CA SER A 85 -19.66 -31.37 -2.96
C SER A 85 -21.11 -31.58 -3.37
N ARG A 86 -21.86 -30.49 -3.54
CA ARG A 86 -23.14 -30.49 -4.25
C ARG A 86 -23.09 -29.34 -5.25
N LYS A 87 -22.94 -29.71 -6.53
CA LYS A 87 -23.03 -28.85 -7.71
C LYS A 87 -24.38 -28.14 -7.71
N GLY A 88 -24.43 -26.96 -7.11
CA GLY A 88 -25.54 -26.04 -7.17
C GLY A 88 -24.98 -24.65 -6.95
N THR A 89 -25.45 -23.69 -7.74
CA THR A 89 -25.04 -22.28 -7.75
C THR A 89 -25.38 -21.62 -6.41
N ARG A 90 -24.62 -21.95 -5.36
CA ARG A 90 -24.83 -21.40 -4.02
C ARG A 90 -24.27 -19.98 -3.97
N LYS A 91 -25.10 -19.05 -3.52
CA LYS A 91 -24.66 -17.71 -3.11
C LYS A 91 -23.49 -17.86 -2.14
N ILE A 92 -22.35 -17.27 -2.48
CA ILE A 92 -21.17 -17.27 -1.62
C ILE A 92 -21.53 -16.43 -0.39
N VAL A 93 -21.64 -17.09 0.77
CA VAL A 93 -21.82 -16.40 2.04
C VAL A 93 -20.50 -15.72 2.37
N THR A 94 -20.49 -14.40 2.50
CA THR A 94 -19.31 -13.63 2.87
C THR A 94 -19.40 -13.17 4.31
N THR A 95 -18.30 -13.22 5.04
CA THR A 95 -18.22 -12.72 6.42
C THR A 95 -17.32 -11.49 6.49
N LYS A 96 -17.84 -10.38 7.04
CA LYS A 96 -17.03 -9.19 7.33
C LYS A 96 -16.34 -9.37 8.68
N LYS A 97 -15.05 -9.05 8.73
CA LYS A 97 -14.20 -9.12 9.93
C LYS A 97 -13.42 -7.82 10.07
N SER A 98 -13.03 -7.47 11.28
CA SER A 98 -12.28 -6.26 11.58
C SER A 98 -11.20 -6.53 12.61
N VAL A 99 -10.05 -5.87 12.45
CA VAL A 99 -8.93 -5.93 13.38
C VAL A 99 -8.35 -4.54 13.59
N THR A 100 -8.28 -4.12 14.84
CA THR A 100 -7.55 -2.91 15.23
C THR A 100 -6.14 -3.27 15.70
N ILE A 101 -5.13 -2.65 15.09
CA ILE A 101 -3.73 -2.76 15.48
C ILE A 101 -3.30 -1.39 16.01
N SER A 102 -2.88 -1.32 17.27
CA SER A 102 -2.46 -0.08 17.92
C SER A 102 -0.97 -0.08 18.25
N PHE A 103 -0.31 1.04 17.96
CA PHE A 103 1.12 1.29 18.17
C PHE A 103 1.30 2.24 19.35
N GLY A 104 2.33 1.97 20.15
CA GLY A 104 2.69 2.84 21.27
C GLY A 104 3.76 3.84 20.88
N ASN A 105 4.08 4.75 21.80
CA ASN A 105 5.19 5.70 21.62
C ASN A 105 6.57 5.03 21.70
N THR A 106 6.64 3.76 22.15
CA THR A 106 7.90 3.03 22.34
C THR A 106 8.26 2.18 21.13
N HIS A 107 9.32 2.59 20.42
CA HIS A 107 9.80 1.96 19.18
C HIS A 107 10.10 0.46 19.30
N LEU A 108 10.68 0.03 20.43
CA LEU A 108 11.12 -1.36 20.65
C LEU A 108 9.99 -2.40 20.50
N ASN A 109 8.74 -2.01 20.74
CA ASN A 109 7.62 -2.95 20.76
C ASN A 109 6.74 -2.86 19.50
N ASN A 110 7.00 -1.89 18.61
CA ASN A 110 6.10 -1.64 17.48
C ASN A 110 6.21 -2.72 16.39
N MET A 111 7.42 -3.21 16.10
CA MET A 111 7.62 -4.35 15.20
C MET A 111 6.91 -5.61 15.74
N GLN A 112 7.04 -5.88 17.04
CA GLN A 112 6.40 -7.04 17.68
C GLN A 112 4.87 -6.94 17.62
N ARG A 113 4.33 -5.74 17.89
CA ARG A 113 2.88 -5.45 17.77
C ARG A 113 2.39 -5.62 16.34
N ALA A 114 3.17 -5.18 15.34
CA ALA A 114 2.84 -5.39 13.93
C ALA A 114 2.76 -6.88 13.60
N VAL A 115 3.75 -7.67 14.02
CA VAL A 115 3.75 -9.15 13.82
C VAL A 115 2.54 -9.79 14.49
N LYS A 116 2.25 -9.47 15.76
CA LYS A 116 1.07 -9.97 16.48
C LYS A 116 -0.23 -9.60 15.75
N GLY A 117 -0.33 -8.37 15.27
CA GLY A 117 -1.47 -7.86 14.50
C GLY A 117 -1.69 -8.61 13.18
N ILE A 118 -0.62 -8.85 12.41
CA ILE A 118 -0.68 -9.60 11.15
C ILE A 118 -1.06 -11.06 11.40
N VAL A 119 -0.51 -11.71 12.43
CA VAL A 119 -0.88 -13.08 12.77
C VAL A 119 -2.36 -13.17 13.19
N LYS A 120 -2.87 -12.19 13.93
CA LYS A 120 -4.29 -12.09 14.27
C LYS A 120 -5.16 -11.93 13.02
N LEU A 121 -4.76 -11.09 12.07
CA LEU A 121 -5.42 -10.94 10.76
C LEU A 121 -5.48 -12.26 10.00
N LEU A 122 -4.37 -13.00 9.91
CA LEU A 122 -4.31 -14.29 9.21
C LEU A 122 -5.23 -15.34 9.83
N ASN A 123 -5.21 -15.45 11.17
CA ASN A 123 -6.10 -16.37 11.88
C ASN A 123 -7.59 -16.02 11.64
N LEU A 124 -7.93 -14.73 11.64
CA LEU A 124 -9.28 -14.28 11.32
C LEU A 124 -9.62 -14.49 9.84
N ALA A 125 -8.65 -14.40 8.93
CA ALA A 125 -8.85 -14.76 7.53
C ALA A 125 -9.01 -16.27 7.30
N GLY A 126 -8.80 -17.11 8.32
CA GLY A 126 -8.83 -18.56 8.19
C GLY A 126 -7.64 -19.11 7.40
N VAL A 127 -6.53 -18.37 7.37
CA VAL A 127 -5.30 -18.78 6.69
C VAL A 127 -4.38 -19.46 7.70
N ASP A 128 -3.89 -20.65 7.35
CA ASP A 128 -2.94 -21.36 8.20
C ASP A 128 -1.61 -20.60 8.31
N VAL A 129 -1.29 -20.23 9.54
CA VAL A 129 -0.05 -19.52 9.89
C VAL A 129 1.03 -20.55 10.18
N ASN A 130 2.21 -20.41 9.55
CA ASN A 130 3.36 -21.25 9.85
C ASN A 130 3.68 -21.22 11.36
N LYS A 131 3.99 -22.40 11.92
CA LYS A 131 4.29 -22.62 13.34
C LYS A 131 5.38 -21.68 13.85
N ASP A 132 6.34 -21.33 13.02
CA ASP A 132 7.44 -20.42 13.37
C ASP A 132 6.92 -19.05 13.82
N TYR A 133 5.96 -18.47 13.11
CA TYR A 133 5.37 -17.18 13.46
C TYR A 133 4.53 -17.25 14.73
N ARG A 134 3.84 -18.37 14.97
CA ARG A 134 3.11 -18.58 16.23
C ARG A 134 4.06 -18.65 17.42
N ASN A 135 5.23 -19.27 17.24
CA ASN A 135 6.25 -19.33 18.30
C ASN A 135 6.83 -17.95 18.59
N ILE A 136 7.11 -17.15 17.56
CA ILE A 136 7.57 -15.76 17.70
C ILE A 136 6.54 -14.93 18.49
N VAL A 137 5.25 -15.06 18.18
CA VAL A 137 4.18 -14.36 18.92
C VAL A 137 4.16 -14.77 20.40
N LYS A 138 4.25 -16.07 20.70
CA LYS A 138 4.31 -16.58 22.08
C LYS A 138 5.54 -16.07 22.83
N GLU A 139 6.69 -16.01 22.17
CA GLU A 139 7.91 -15.47 22.76
C GLU A 139 7.73 -14.01 23.17
N TYR A 140 7.06 -13.20 22.33
CA TYR A 140 6.75 -11.82 22.66
C TYR A 140 5.71 -11.67 23.78
N ASP A 141 4.73 -12.58 23.90
CA ASP A 141 3.77 -12.55 25.01
C ASP A 141 4.47 -12.77 26.36
N ASN A 142 5.46 -13.69 26.40
CA ASN A 142 6.25 -13.95 27.60
C ASN A 142 7.13 -12.75 28.01
N VAL A 143 7.61 -11.94 27.06
CA VAL A 143 8.41 -10.74 27.36
C VAL A 143 7.54 -9.64 27.98
N ASP A 144 6.33 -9.43 27.47
CA ASP A 144 5.38 -8.44 28.01
C ASP A 144 4.95 -8.81 29.44
N GLU A 145 4.69 -10.08 29.74
CA GLU A 145 4.36 -10.54 31.10
C GLU A 145 5.49 -10.30 32.09
N ASN A 146 6.74 -10.62 31.71
CA ASN A 146 7.90 -10.40 32.59
C ASN A 146 8.20 -8.91 32.85
N ASN A 147 7.88 -8.02 31.91
CA ASN A 147 8.03 -6.58 32.13
C ASN A 147 6.94 -6.01 33.05
N ARG A 148 5.71 -6.53 32.98
CA ARG A 148 4.60 -6.08 33.85
C ARG A 148 4.83 -6.43 35.33
N VAL A 149 5.47 -7.55 35.62
CA VAL A 149 5.77 -7.98 37.00
C VAL A 149 6.73 -7.03 37.74
N ASN A 150 7.47 -6.18 37.01
CA ASN A 150 8.37 -5.19 37.62
C ASN A 150 7.76 -3.79 37.80
N ASP A 151 6.59 -3.50 37.21
CA ASP A 151 5.92 -2.20 37.31
C ASP A 151 4.83 -2.15 38.40
N ASP A 152 4.54 -3.29 39.05
CA ASP A 152 3.47 -3.44 40.05
C ASP A 152 3.83 -2.87 41.45
N ARG A 153 4.69 -1.83 41.50
CA ARG A 153 4.97 -1.06 42.73
C ARG A 153 4.70 0.44 42.65
N GLY A 154 4.18 0.97 41.54
CA GLY A 154 3.80 2.37 41.44
C GLY A 154 2.50 2.56 40.67
N ASP A 155 1.56 3.29 41.26
CA ASP A 155 0.41 3.89 40.57
C ASP A 155 -0.78 2.99 40.21
N ARG A 156 -1.36 2.39 41.25
CA ARG A 156 -2.83 2.35 41.38
C ARG A 156 -3.39 3.77 41.59
N ALA A 157 -3.41 4.59 40.54
CA ALA A 157 -4.19 5.83 40.55
C ALA A 157 -4.62 6.24 39.14
N ARG A 158 -5.95 6.21 38.95
CA ARG A 158 -6.74 7.00 37.98
C ARG A 158 -6.52 6.68 36.51
N TYR A 159 -7.42 5.87 35.94
CA TYR A 159 -8.28 6.34 34.83
C TYR A 159 -9.60 5.58 34.86
N SER A 160 -10.56 6.24 35.49
CA SER A 160 -11.99 6.02 35.35
C SER A 160 -12.44 6.21 33.91
N ASN A 161 -13.36 5.34 33.47
CA ASN A 161 -14.51 5.65 32.62
C ASN A 161 -14.27 6.62 31.44
N PHE A 162 -13.94 6.09 30.26
CA PHE A 162 -14.25 6.75 28.98
C PHE A 162 -15.50 6.09 28.36
N ARG A 163 -16.60 6.20 29.11
CA ARG A 163 -17.96 6.21 28.56
C ARG A 163 -18.34 7.68 28.53
N ASP A 164 -18.07 8.34 27.42
CA ASP A 164 -18.85 9.50 26.97
C ASP A 164 -18.51 9.78 25.51
N VAL A 165 -19.48 9.41 24.68
CA VAL A 165 -19.55 9.66 23.25
C VAL A 165 -20.41 10.91 23.11
N HIS A 166 -19.79 12.07 22.93
CA HIS A 166 -20.43 13.29 22.41
C HIS A 166 -19.45 14.00 21.47
N PHE A 167 -19.29 13.45 20.26
CA PHE A 167 -18.54 14.11 19.18
C PHE A 167 -19.47 14.90 18.23
N ALA A 168 -20.76 14.97 18.52
CA ALA A 168 -21.77 15.56 17.63
C ALA A 168 -22.10 17.05 17.89
N GLU A 169 -21.47 17.73 18.85
CA GLU A 169 -21.92 19.08 19.28
C GLU A 169 -20.87 20.20 19.25
N ALA A 170 -19.71 20.00 18.58
CA ALA A 170 -18.67 21.03 18.51
C ALA A 170 -18.57 21.78 17.16
N PHE A 171 -19.63 21.79 16.34
CA PHE A 171 -19.75 22.71 15.21
C PHE A 171 -21.00 23.58 15.35
N VAL A 172 -21.03 24.37 16.42
CA VAL A 172 -21.87 25.58 16.48
C VAL A 172 -20.98 26.75 16.04
N GLY A 173 -21.31 27.31 14.88
CA GLY A 173 -20.79 28.61 14.44
C GLY A 173 -19.80 28.57 13.28
N THR A 174 -20.29 28.29 12.06
CA THR A 174 -20.14 29.14 10.85
C THR A 174 -20.75 28.42 9.65
N ALA A 175 -22.05 28.15 9.75
CA ALA A 175 -22.90 27.82 8.61
C ALA A 175 -23.35 29.10 7.88
N ASP A 176 -22.38 29.98 7.53
CA ASP A 176 -22.67 31.29 6.93
C ASP A 176 -21.70 31.68 5.80
N TRP A 177 -21.18 30.70 5.05
CA TRP A 177 -20.66 30.97 3.70
C TRP A 177 -21.77 30.94 2.64
N LYS A 178 -23.04 31.13 3.05
CA LYS A 178 -24.12 31.46 2.11
C LYS A 178 -23.64 32.59 1.19
N ARG A 179 -23.37 32.19 -0.05
CA ARG A 179 -23.96 32.82 -1.23
C ARG A 179 -23.82 34.35 -1.25
N SER A 180 -22.61 34.86 -1.09
CA SER A 180 -22.27 36.19 -1.59
C SER A 180 -21.59 36.05 -2.96
N LYS A 181 -22.44 36.09 -4.00
CA LYS A 181 -22.15 36.67 -5.33
C LYS A 181 -20.71 36.50 -5.86
N SER A 182 -20.25 35.27 -6.09
CA SER A 182 -19.20 35.07 -7.09
C SER A 182 -19.91 34.67 -8.39
N GLY A 183 -19.88 35.57 -9.37
CA GLY A 183 -20.49 35.38 -10.69
C GLY A 183 -19.70 34.40 -11.54
N PHE A 184 -19.41 33.21 -11.02
CA PHE A 184 -18.77 32.16 -11.79
C PHE A 184 -19.83 31.18 -12.27
N SER A 185 -20.12 31.27 -13.56
CA SER A 185 -20.80 30.20 -14.28
C SER A 185 -19.74 29.13 -14.56
N ILE A 186 -19.92 27.97 -13.96
CA ILE A 186 -19.13 26.79 -14.29
C ILE A 186 -19.74 26.23 -15.58
N ASP A 187 -18.94 26.17 -16.64
CA ASP A 187 -19.31 25.47 -17.86
C ASP A 187 -19.21 23.97 -17.60
N TRP A 188 -20.34 23.42 -17.14
CA TRP A 188 -20.47 22.01 -16.81
C TRP A 188 -20.21 21.09 -18.01
N GLU A 189 -20.41 21.57 -19.24
CA GLU A 189 -20.12 20.76 -20.44
C GLU A 189 -18.61 20.63 -20.66
N GLU A 190 -17.86 21.72 -20.47
CA GLU A 190 -16.40 21.69 -20.58
C GLU A 190 -15.79 20.83 -19.45
N GLU A 191 -16.33 20.94 -18.24
CA GLU A 191 -15.90 20.16 -17.08
C GLU A 191 -16.19 18.66 -17.28
N GLN A 192 -17.38 18.32 -17.80
CA GLN A 192 -17.74 16.95 -18.15
C GLN A 192 -16.86 16.39 -19.28
N ARG A 193 -16.48 17.22 -20.26
CA ARG A 193 -15.53 16.83 -21.32
C ARG A 193 -14.15 16.54 -20.75
N LYS A 194 -13.64 17.38 -19.83
CA LYS A 194 -12.37 17.16 -19.12
C LYS A 194 -12.40 15.89 -18.29
N TYR A 195 -13.50 15.65 -17.57
CA TYR A 195 -13.71 14.44 -16.79
C TYR A 195 -13.69 13.18 -17.66
N LEU A 196 -14.44 13.16 -18.77
CA LEU A 196 -14.46 12.00 -19.68
C LEU A 196 -13.09 11.74 -20.31
N LYS A 197 -12.33 12.78 -20.64
CA LYS A 197 -10.95 12.65 -21.14
C LYS A 197 -10.02 12.06 -20.08
N ALA A 198 -10.13 12.49 -18.82
CA ALA A 198 -9.34 11.95 -17.72
C ALA A 198 -9.67 10.47 -17.45
N VAL A 199 -10.96 10.10 -17.46
CA VAL A 199 -11.40 8.70 -17.31
C VAL A 199 -10.91 7.84 -18.47
N ALA A 200 -10.93 8.34 -19.71
CA ALA A 200 -10.40 7.62 -20.87
C ALA A 200 -8.88 7.40 -20.77
N ALA A 201 -8.12 8.40 -20.30
CA ALA A 201 -6.68 8.27 -20.08
C ALA A 201 -6.38 7.26 -18.95
N MET A 202 -7.08 7.37 -17.83
CA MET A 202 -6.95 6.43 -16.71
C MET A 202 -7.32 4.99 -17.11
N ASN A 203 -8.36 4.81 -17.92
CA ASN A 203 -8.74 3.49 -18.43
C ASN A 203 -7.69 2.91 -19.39
N ARG A 204 -7.01 3.75 -20.18
CA ARG A 204 -5.85 3.31 -20.98
C ARG A 204 -4.68 2.90 -20.10
N ASP A 205 -4.35 3.67 -19.06
CA ASP A 205 -3.27 3.33 -18.12
C ASP A 205 -3.56 2.05 -17.34
N ILE A 206 -4.81 1.84 -16.93
CA ILE A 206 -5.26 0.62 -16.24
C ILE A 206 -5.24 -0.59 -17.19
N ALA A 207 -5.77 -0.44 -18.40
CA ALA A 207 -5.80 -1.52 -19.39
C ALA A 207 -4.40 -1.96 -19.80
N THR A 208 -3.40 -1.10 -19.64
CA THR A 208 -2.03 -1.32 -20.08
C THR A 208 -1.07 -1.57 -18.92
N LEU A 209 -1.53 -1.50 -17.66
CA LEU A 209 -0.70 -1.71 -16.46
C LEU A 209 0.56 -0.83 -16.43
N GLY A 210 0.53 0.36 -17.04
CA GLY A 210 1.71 1.23 -17.20
C GLY A 210 2.71 0.77 -18.28
N MET A 211 2.32 -0.14 -19.19
CA MET A 211 3.15 -0.55 -20.32
C MET A 211 3.12 0.45 -21.49
N THR A 212 2.06 1.26 -21.65
CA THR A 212 1.97 2.21 -22.77
C THR A 212 2.81 3.47 -22.62
N THR A 213 3.08 3.94 -21.39
CA THR A 213 4.03 5.05 -21.18
C THR A 213 5.45 4.65 -21.56
N ASN A 214 5.80 3.36 -21.47
CA ASN A 214 7.07 2.84 -22.00
C ASN A 214 7.06 2.67 -23.52
N GLN A 215 5.91 2.47 -24.16
CA GLN A 215 5.87 2.28 -25.61
C GLN A 215 6.22 3.57 -26.35
N GLU A 216 5.61 4.70 -25.99
CA GLU A 216 5.93 6.00 -26.59
C GLU A 216 7.38 6.40 -26.29
N LYS A 217 7.85 6.20 -25.04
CA LYS A 217 9.26 6.40 -24.67
C LYS A 217 10.20 5.55 -25.53
N ARG A 218 9.88 4.26 -25.73
CA ARG A 218 10.67 3.35 -26.57
C ARG A 218 10.64 3.73 -28.04
N GLU A 219 9.51 4.19 -28.56
CA GLU A 219 9.40 4.65 -29.95
C GLU A 219 10.27 5.89 -30.19
N ILE A 220 10.26 6.84 -29.25
CA ILE A 220 11.13 8.04 -29.30
C ILE A 220 12.61 7.65 -29.20
N VAL A 221 12.99 6.83 -28.22
CA VAL A 221 14.37 6.36 -28.03
C VAL A 221 14.85 5.56 -29.26
N SER A 222 14.02 4.66 -29.79
CA SER A 222 14.30 3.91 -31.03
C SER A 222 14.46 4.86 -32.23
N GLY A 223 13.62 5.89 -32.33
CA GLY A 223 13.74 6.94 -33.34
C GLY A 223 15.06 7.71 -33.27
N ILE A 224 15.56 8.00 -32.07
CA ILE A 224 16.87 8.64 -31.87
C ILE A 224 18.00 7.68 -32.27
N ILE A 225 17.97 6.44 -31.77
CA ILE A 225 19.02 5.43 -32.01
C ILE A 225 19.15 5.10 -33.50
N SER A 226 18.03 4.94 -34.20
CA SER A 226 18.00 4.61 -35.63
C SER A 226 18.66 5.66 -36.52
N ARG A 227 18.81 6.90 -36.04
CA ARG A 227 19.45 8.00 -36.77
C ARG A 227 20.96 8.12 -36.50
N ILE A 228 21.50 7.32 -35.57
CA ILE A 228 22.92 7.36 -35.23
C ILE A 228 23.70 6.51 -36.23
N SER A 229 24.54 7.16 -37.03
CA SER A 229 25.50 6.50 -37.92
C SER A 229 26.89 6.50 -37.29
N PHE A 230 27.54 5.33 -37.20
CA PHE A 230 28.94 5.26 -36.80
C PHE A 230 29.84 5.71 -37.97
N LYS A 231 30.77 6.63 -37.70
CA LYS A 231 31.82 7.01 -38.65
C LYS A 231 33.10 6.24 -38.32
N GLY A 232 33.64 5.49 -39.28
CA GLY A 232 34.90 4.74 -39.16
C GLY A 232 34.72 3.21 -39.12
N ASN A 233 35.85 2.49 -39.15
CA ASN A 233 35.89 1.03 -39.10
C ASN A 233 35.78 0.51 -37.66
N VAL A 234 34.58 0.57 -37.09
CA VAL A 234 34.25 0.00 -35.78
C VAL A 234 33.70 -1.41 -35.98
N SER A 235 34.13 -2.37 -35.16
CA SER A 235 33.59 -3.74 -35.17
C SER A 235 32.06 -3.74 -34.99
N VAL A 236 31.35 -4.58 -35.72
CA VAL A 236 29.88 -4.71 -35.65
C VAL A 236 29.42 -5.00 -34.21
N ILE A 237 30.21 -5.78 -33.46
CA ILE A 237 29.90 -6.13 -32.06
C ILE A 237 29.98 -4.88 -31.17
N ASP A 238 30.99 -4.04 -31.38
CA ASP A 238 31.17 -2.81 -30.60
C ASP A 238 30.12 -1.76 -30.95
N GLN A 239 29.72 -1.67 -32.22
CA GLN A 239 28.59 -0.84 -32.64
C GLN A 239 27.30 -1.27 -31.93
N LEU A 240 26.99 -2.57 -31.93
CA LEU A 240 25.80 -3.11 -31.26
C LEU A 240 25.83 -2.89 -29.74
N ALA A 241 26.97 -3.15 -29.10
CA ALA A 241 27.15 -2.91 -27.67
C ALA A 241 26.98 -1.43 -27.31
N THR A 242 27.45 -0.53 -28.17
CA THR A 242 27.35 0.92 -28.00
C THR A 242 25.91 1.40 -28.15
N LEU A 243 25.19 0.94 -29.20
CA LEU A 243 23.76 1.25 -29.39
C LEU A 243 22.92 0.76 -28.21
N ARG A 244 23.19 -0.46 -27.71
CA ARG A 244 22.49 -1.00 -26.54
C ARG A 244 22.74 -0.18 -25.28
N ARG A 245 23.99 0.20 -25.00
CA ARG A 245 24.33 1.04 -23.84
C ARG A 245 23.70 2.42 -23.92
N LEU A 246 23.70 3.01 -25.12
CA LEU A 246 23.06 4.29 -25.36
C LEU A 246 21.53 4.21 -25.16
N SER A 247 20.90 3.13 -25.63
CA SER A 247 19.46 2.89 -25.41
C SER A 247 19.11 2.89 -23.93
N LEU A 248 19.86 2.13 -23.13
CA LEU A 248 19.62 2.06 -21.68
C LEU A 248 19.85 3.41 -21.02
N LEU A 249 20.92 4.13 -21.40
CA LEU A 249 21.23 5.44 -20.85
C LEU A 249 20.13 6.48 -21.17
N LEU A 250 19.59 6.45 -22.39
CA LEU A 250 18.49 7.32 -22.80
C LEU A 250 17.17 6.96 -22.11
N GLU A 251 16.88 5.67 -21.90
CA GLU A 251 15.71 5.22 -21.14
C GLU A 251 15.81 5.64 -19.66
N ASP A 252 16.95 5.40 -19.02
CA ASP A 252 17.17 5.70 -17.59
C ASP A 252 17.13 7.21 -17.28
N ASN A 253 17.50 8.05 -18.26
CA ASN A 253 17.55 9.51 -18.10
C ASN A 253 16.45 10.26 -18.89
N PHE A 254 15.45 9.54 -19.41
CA PHE A 254 14.43 10.11 -20.31
C PHE A 254 13.73 11.34 -19.70
N ASP A 255 13.34 11.23 -18.43
CA ASP A 255 12.61 12.28 -17.71
C ASP A 255 13.54 13.45 -17.35
N THR A 256 14.79 13.16 -16.96
CA THR A 256 15.81 14.17 -16.62
C THR A 256 16.20 15.03 -17.83
N LEU A 257 16.33 14.39 -19.00
CA LEU A 257 16.69 15.04 -20.25
C LEU A 257 15.51 15.76 -20.91
N ARG A 258 14.29 15.62 -20.35
CA ARG A 258 13.04 16.18 -20.91
C ARG A 258 12.88 15.88 -22.41
N ILE A 259 13.19 14.63 -22.80
CA ILE A 259 13.18 14.22 -24.21
C ILE A 259 11.77 14.34 -24.81
N GLU A 260 10.72 14.23 -23.98
CA GLU A 260 9.33 14.48 -24.35
C GLU A 260 9.10 15.90 -24.89
N ASP A 261 9.67 16.93 -24.26
CA ASP A 261 9.54 18.32 -24.70
C ASP A 261 10.17 18.52 -26.09
N VAL A 262 11.32 17.89 -26.32
CA VAL A 262 12.05 17.93 -27.61
C VAL A 262 11.28 17.17 -28.69
N GLY A 263 10.70 16.02 -28.37
CA GLY A 263 9.82 15.26 -29.26
C GLY A 263 8.56 16.03 -29.63
N ALA A 264 7.95 16.72 -28.66
CA ALA A 264 6.77 17.56 -28.86
C ALA A 264 7.07 18.79 -29.74
N ILE A 265 8.25 19.41 -29.59
CA ILE A 265 8.70 20.50 -30.48
C ILE A 265 8.90 19.97 -31.90
N TYR A 266 9.54 18.82 -32.07
CA TYR A 266 9.77 18.22 -33.39
C TYR A 266 8.46 17.88 -34.11
N HIS A 267 7.49 17.29 -33.41
CA HIS A 267 6.16 17.01 -33.96
C HIS A 267 5.35 18.26 -34.34
N ARG A 268 5.71 19.44 -33.83
CA ARG A 268 5.11 20.71 -34.26
C ARG A 268 5.84 21.36 -35.44
N MET A 269 7.09 20.96 -35.70
CA MET A 269 7.90 21.48 -36.80
C MET A 269 7.75 20.68 -38.11
N VAL A 270 7.29 19.43 -38.02
CA VAL A 270 6.92 18.55 -39.14
C VAL A 270 5.43 18.67 -39.40
#